data_AF-A0A4Y2JRZ6-F1
#
_entry.id   AF-A0A4Y2JRZ6-F1
#
_cell.length_a   1.000
_cell.length_b   1.000
_cell.length_c   1.000
_cell.angle_alpha   90.00
_cell.angle_beta   90.00
_cell.angle_gamma   90.00
#
_symmetry.space_group_name_H-M   'P 1'
#
loop_
_entity.id
_entity.type
_entity.pdbx_description
1 polymer ?
#
loop_
_entity_poly.entity_id
_entity_poly.type
_entity_poly.pdbx_seq_one_letter_code
_entity_poly.pdbx_strand_id
1 'polypeptide(L)'
;MLRSKCFLIANPLLKRLEAPKSNLIFLLSVKDNLYNAKDLVSLVWVKAHACNPGNELADQFAKIASSCGADMSIPAPYSYVKRVCKEFLMNESNSYWKNSTTGKRTKEILPSANQDLLINNKYVIYLLTNHGPFPAYLCRFKILNNRDCLCGEHGDVKHYLTSCMYAKDYHLLLPTVDARTHWTRKLFKNCLFLNRLKSIFEMSRKICDDSQRL
;
A
#
# COMPACT_ATOMS: atom_id res chain seq x y z
N MET A 1 13.90 31.85 48.28
CA MET A 1 13.14 30.69 47.74
C MET A 1 14.09 29.92 46.83
N LEU A 2 14.41 28.65 47.13
CA LEU A 2 15.30 27.82 46.31
C LEU A 2 14.55 27.31 45.07
N ARG A 3 15.14 27.47 43.89
CA ARG A 3 14.65 26.87 42.64
C ARG A 3 15.41 25.57 42.37
N SER A 4 14.69 24.49 42.09
CA SER A 4 15.23 23.18 41.79
C SER A 4 15.37 22.98 40.28
N LYS A 5 16.52 22.45 39.83
CA LYS A 5 16.72 22.04 38.44
C LYS A 5 16.57 20.54 38.33
N CYS A 6 15.70 20.08 37.43
CA CYS A 6 15.53 18.68 37.12
C CYS A 6 16.16 18.39 35.74
N PHE A 7 17.14 17.48 35.72
CA PHE A 7 17.88 17.16 34.51
C PHE A 7 17.27 15.94 33.82
N LEU A 8 16.99 16.06 32.52
CA LEU A 8 16.40 15.01 31.70
C LEU A 8 17.38 14.57 30.61
N ILE A 9 17.48 13.27 30.41
CA ILE A 9 18.36 12.67 29.40
C ILE A 9 17.59 12.37 28.09
N ALA A 10 16.28 12.12 28.20
CA ALA A 10 15.42 11.76 27.08
C ALA A 10 14.82 12.99 26.36
N ASN A 11 15.48 13.45 25.29
CA ASN A 11 14.98 14.54 24.43
C ASN A 11 13.55 14.29 23.88
N PRO A 12 13.16 13.06 23.44
CA PRO A 12 11.80 12.80 23.00
C PRO A 12 10.73 13.00 24.09
N LEU A 13 11.10 12.80 25.37
CA LEU A 13 10.20 13.02 26.50
C LEU A 13 10.01 14.51 26.77
N LEU A 14 11.10 15.29 26.77
CA LEU A 14 11.04 16.75 26.92
C LEU A 14 10.14 17.37 25.85
N LYS A 15 10.35 17.01 24.58
CA LYS A 15 9.50 17.48 23.46
C LYS A 15 8.01 17.12 23.64
N ARG A 16 7.71 15.96 24.23
CA ARG A 16 6.33 15.54 24.52
C ARG A 16 5.70 16.28 25.70
N LEU A 17 6.51 16.67 26.70
CA LEU A 17 6.08 17.50 27.82
C LEU A 17 5.83 18.96 27.37
N GLU A 18 6.68 19.49 26.49
CA GLU A 18 6.52 20.82 25.90
C GLU A 18 5.36 20.89 24.88
N ALA A 19 4.98 19.76 24.27
CA ALA A 19 3.88 19.73 23.32
C ALA A 19 2.55 20.14 23.99
N PRO A 20 1.74 21.02 23.39
CA PRO A 20 0.53 21.55 24.01
C PRO A 20 -0.55 20.49 24.26
N LYS A 21 -0.55 19.37 23.51
CA LYS A 21 -1.52 18.28 23.65
C LYS A 21 -0.81 16.94 23.88
N SER A 22 -1.26 16.18 24.88
CA SER A 22 -0.85 14.78 25.10
C SER A 22 -2.03 13.92 25.55
N ASN A 23 -2.23 12.78 24.90
CA ASN A 23 -3.32 11.84 25.21
C ASN A 23 -2.90 10.74 26.20
N LEU A 24 -1.66 10.79 26.71
CA LEU A 24 -1.14 9.81 27.65
C LEU A 24 -1.42 10.29 29.08
N ILE A 25 -2.17 9.48 29.83
CA ILE A 25 -2.58 9.76 31.23
C ILE A 25 -1.37 10.11 32.10
N PHE A 26 -0.27 9.35 31.96
CA PHE A 26 0.98 9.62 32.68
C PHE A 26 1.56 11.01 32.37
N LEU A 27 1.58 11.44 31.09
CA LEU A 27 2.10 12.77 30.73
C LEU A 27 1.21 13.90 31.27
N LEU A 28 -0.10 13.69 31.35
CA LEU A 28 -1.02 14.66 31.94
C LEU A 28 -0.74 14.83 33.44
N SER A 29 -0.53 13.73 34.16
CA SER A 29 -0.15 13.78 35.58
C SER A 29 1.19 14.50 35.80
N VAL A 30 2.21 14.24 34.97
CA VAL A 30 3.50 14.93 35.06
C VAL A 30 3.35 16.43 34.78
N LYS A 31 2.54 16.82 33.79
CA LYS A 31 2.26 18.24 33.49
C LYS A 31 1.54 18.95 34.64
N ASP A 32 0.57 18.28 35.26
CA ASP A 32 -0.16 18.83 36.41
C ASP A 32 0.79 19.08 37.59
N ASN A 33 1.67 18.11 37.89
CA ASN A 33 2.70 18.27 38.92
C ASN A 33 3.65 19.45 38.62
N LEU A 34 4.08 19.62 37.36
CA LEU A 34 4.92 20.76 36.95
C LEU A 34 4.19 22.09 37.07
N TYR A 35 2.89 22.14 36.71
CA TYR A 35 2.05 23.33 36.86
C TYR A 35 1.87 23.71 38.33
N ASN A 36 1.58 22.74 39.19
CA ASN A 36 1.43 22.93 40.63
C ASN A 36 2.72 23.40 41.31
N ALA A 37 3.88 23.06 40.73
CA ALA A 37 5.18 23.52 41.22
C ALA A 37 5.48 25.00 40.91
N LYS A 38 4.62 25.74 40.17
CA LYS A 38 4.68 27.21 39.98
C LYS A 38 6.10 27.79 39.84
N ASP A 39 6.85 27.32 38.84
CA ASP A 39 8.22 27.77 38.53
C ASP A 39 9.30 27.47 39.58
N LEU A 40 9.02 26.61 40.56
CA LEU A 40 10.01 26.08 41.50
C LEU A 40 10.90 25.01 40.86
N VAL A 41 10.45 24.42 39.75
CA VAL A 41 11.14 23.36 39.04
C VAL A 41 11.36 23.78 37.58
N SER A 42 12.61 23.71 37.11
CA SER A 42 12.91 23.83 35.68
C SER A 42 13.43 22.51 35.12
N LEU A 43 12.96 22.15 33.92
CA LEU A 43 13.44 20.99 33.17
C LEU A 43 14.61 21.41 32.28
N VAL A 44 15.73 20.70 32.35
CA VAL A 44 16.91 20.96 31.52
C VAL A 44 17.33 19.67 30.84
N TRP A 45 17.43 19.68 29.52
CA TRP A 45 18.00 18.55 28.80
C TRP A 45 19.52 18.54 28.93
N VAL A 46 20.08 17.37 29.25
CA VAL A 46 21.53 17.14 29.31
C VAL A 46 21.87 15.92 28.46
N LYS A 47 23.01 15.99 27.78
CA LYS A 47 23.53 14.86 27.01
C LYS A 47 23.80 13.67 27.93
N ALA A 48 23.46 12.46 27.46
CA ALA A 48 23.82 11.22 28.16
C ALA A 48 25.35 11.10 28.32
N HIS A 49 25.80 10.45 29.40
CA HIS A 49 27.21 10.17 29.68
C HIS A 49 28.10 11.43 29.75
N ALA A 50 27.54 12.55 30.23
CA ALA A 50 28.29 13.79 30.46
C ALA A 50 28.97 13.83 31.86
N CYS A 51 29.23 12.68 32.48
CA CYS A 51 29.86 12.55 33.79
C CYS A 51 29.12 13.35 34.90
N ASN A 52 27.78 13.40 34.85
CA ASN A 52 26.97 14.03 35.89
C ASN A 52 26.57 12.96 36.92
N PRO A 53 27.12 13.00 38.15
CA PRO A 53 26.93 11.92 39.12
C PRO A 53 25.46 11.68 39.47
N GLY A 54 24.65 12.74 39.52
CA GLY A 54 23.21 12.62 39.81
C GLY A 54 22.42 11.91 38.71
N ASN A 55 22.76 12.18 37.45
CA ASN A 55 22.13 11.51 36.30
C ASN A 55 22.56 10.05 36.18
N GLU A 56 23.83 9.74 36.46
CA GLU A 56 24.34 8.37 36.45
C GLU A 56 23.69 7.55 37.56
N LEU A 57 23.54 8.12 38.76
CA LEU A 57 22.83 7.49 39.85
C LEU A 57 21.35 7.24 39.51
N ALA A 58 20.68 8.22 38.87
CA ALA A 58 19.30 8.06 38.41
C ALA A 58 19.16 6.96 37.35
N ASP A 59 20.11 6.84 36.41
CA ASP A 59 20.14 5.79 35.40
C ASP A 59 20.38 4.40 36.01
N GLN A 60 21.27 4.30 37.02
CA GLN A 60 21.48 3.07 37.79
C GLN A 60 20.19 2.62 38.50
N PHE A 61 19.49 3.55 39.17
CA PHE A 61 18.20 3.23 39.79
C PHE A 61 17.13 2.86 38.76
N ALA A 62 17.06 3.55 37.61
CA ALA A 62 16.14 3.20 36.54
C ALA A 62 16.41 1.78 35.99
N LYS A 63 17.68 1.38 35.85
CA LYS A 63 18.07 0.02 35.45
C LYS A 63 17.64 -1.01 36.49
N ILE A 64 17.93 -0.79 37.78
CA ILE A 64 17.50 -1.69 38.86
C ILE A 64 15.97 -1.82 38.88
N ALA A 65 15.26 -0.70 38.74
CA ALA A 65 13.80 -0.69 38.67
C ALA A 65 13.26 -1.41 37.43
N SER A 66 13.96 -1.36 36.29
CA SER A 66 13.56 -2.12 35.09
C SER A 66 13.66 -3.64 35.28
N SER A 67 14.54 -4.12 36.16
CA SER A 67 14.71 -5.54 36.46
C SER A 67 13.93 -6.05 37.67
N CYS A 68 13.53 -5.16 38.60
CA CYS A 68 12.89 -5.53 39.86
C CYS A 68 11.51 -4.89 40.08
N GLY A 69 11.09 -3.99 39.18
CA GLY A 69 9.82 -3.26 39.28
C GLY A 69 8.62 -4.10 38.86
N ALA A 70 7.43 -3.64 39.25
CA ALA A 70 6.18 -4.21 38.77
C ALA A 70 5.95 -3.83 37.30
N ASP A 71 5.60 -4.82 36.47
CA ASP A 71 5.28 -4.58 35.07
C ASP A 71 4.10 -3.61 34.94
N MET A 72 4.33 -2.49 34.28
CA MET A 72 3.27 -1.56 33.91
C MET A 72 2.68 -2.02 32.58
N SER A 73 1.41 -2.43 32.60
CA SER A 73 0.69 -2.76 31.37
C SER A 73 0.45 -1.51 30.55
N ILE A 74 1.34 -1.25 29.60
CA ILE A 74 1.19 -0.17 28.62
C ILE A 74 0.50 -0.78 27.38
N PRO A 75 -0.67 -0.29 26.97
CA PRO A 75 -1.33 -0.76 25.77
C PRO A 75 -0.44 -0.61 24.54
N ALA A 76 -0.52 -1.57 23.63
CA ALA A 76 0.24 -1.52 22.39
C ALA A 76 -0.04 -0.21 21.64
N PRO A 77 1.00 0.49 21.14
CA PRO A 77 0.81 1.69 20.35
C PRO A 77 -0.10 1.43 19.15
N TYR A 78 -0.97 2.38 18.80
CA TYR A 78 -1.82 2.27 17.62
C TYR A 78 -1.04 1.94 16.34
N SER A 79 0.15 2.52 16.17
CA SER A 79 1.04 2.23 15.04
C SER A 79 1.47 0.76 14.98
N TYR A 80 1.71 0.14 16.15
CA TYR A 80 2.02 -1.28 16.25
C TYR A 80 0.82 -2.13 15.83
N VAL A 81 -0.35 -1.88 16.42
CA VAL A 81 -1.58 -2.63 16.11
C VAL A 81 -1.92 -2.49 14.63
N LYS A 82 -1.90 -1.27 14.09
CA LYS A 82 -2.14 -0.99 12.67
C LYS A 82 -1.17 -1.76 11.76
N ARG A 83 0.11 -1.81 12.12
CA ARG A 83 1.13 -2.55 11.36
C ARG A 83 0.84 -4.05 11.37
N VAL A 84 0.59 -4.63 12.54
CA VAL A 84 0.27 -6.06 12.70
C VAL A 84 -0.98 -6.43 11.92
N CYS A 85 -2.06 -5.65 12.03
CA CYS A 85 -3.28 -5.88 11.26
C CYS A 85 -3.03 -5.79 9.76
N LYS A 86 -2.23 -4.82 9.29
CA LYS A 86 -1.87 -4.68 7.88
C LYS A 86 -1.08 -5.88 7.38
N GLU A 87 -0.08 -6.33 8.14
CA GLU A 87 0.73 -7.51 7.81
C GLU A 87 -0.13 -8.78 7.71
N PHE A 88 -1.02 -8.99 8.68
CA PHE A 88 -1.96 -10.11 8.66
C PHE A 88 -2.85 -10.10 7.42
N LEU A 89 -3.51 -8.98 7.13
CA LEU A 89 -4.40 -8.85 5.95
C LEU A 89 -3.63 -9.03 4.63
N MET A 90 -2.40 -8.55 4.54
CA MET A 90 -1.56 -8.73 3.35
C MET A 90 -1.15 -10.19 3.16
N ASN A 91 -0.85 -10.91 4.23
CA ASN A 91 -0.48 -12.32 4.17
C ASN A 91 -1.69 -13.18 3.76
N GLU A 92 -2.85 -12.97 4.40
CA GLU A 92 -4.09 -13.67 4.06
C GLU A 92 -4.50 -13.41 2.60
N SER A 93 -4.46 -12.15 2.17
CA SER A 93 -4.82 -11.77 0.80
C SER A 93 -3.86 -12.38 -0.23
N ASN A 94 -2.56 -12.39 0.04
CA ASN A 94 -1.58 -13.04 -0.84
C ASN A 94 -1.71 -14.56 -0.85
N SER A 95 -2.00 -15.18 0.29
CA SER A 95 -2.25 -16.62 0.39
C SER A 95 -3.47 -17.01 -0.44
N TYR A 96 -4.59 -16.31 -0.26
CA TYR A 96 -5.81 -16.50 -1.05
C TYR A 96 -5.54 -16.28 -2.55
N TRP A 97 -4.83 -15.22 -2.91
CA TRP A 97 -4.48 -14.92 -4.30
C TRP A 97 -3.64 -16.03 -4.94
N LYS A 98 -2.62 -16.54 -4.25
CA LYS A 98 -1.77 -17.65 -4.75
C LYS A 98 -2.58 -18.93 -4.93
N ASN A 99 -3.40 -19.29 -3.93
CA ASN A 99 -4.10 -20.57 -3.86
C ASN A 99 -5.42 -20.61 -4.66
N SER A 100 -5.97 -19.46 -5.08
CA SER A 100 -7.20 -19.43 -5.88
C SER A 100 -7.04 -20.21 -7.20
N THR A 101 -8.07 -20.93 -7.63
CA THR A 101 -8.08 -21.65 -8.93
C THR A 101 -8.50 -20.75 -10.11
N THR A 102 -9.00 -19.55 -9.83
CA THR A 102 -9.51 -18.61 -10.84
C THR A 102 -8.51 -17.49 -11.12
N GLY A 103 -8.76 -16.73 -12.19
CA GLY A 103 -7.96 -15.53 -12.49
C GLY A 103 -6.54 -15.81 -12.99
N LYS A 104 -6.27 -16.98 -13.58
CA LYS A 104 -4.95 -17.37 -14.11
C LYS A 104 -4.27 -16.26 -14.92
N ARG A 105 -4.98 -15.66 -15.88
CA ARG A 105 -4.46 -14.55 -16.68
C ARG A 105 -4.13 -13.32 -15.82
N THR A 106 -5.02 -12.94 -14.91
CA THR A 106 -4.76 -11.83 -14.00
C THR A 106 -3.50 -12.09 -13.17
N LYS A 107 -3.29 -13.33 -12.69
CA LYS A 107 -2.08 -13.72 -11.95
C LYS A 107 -0.81 -13.71 -12.79
N GLU A 108 -0.90 -14.05 -14.08
CA GLU A 108 0.23 -13.93 -14.99
C GLU A 108 0.72 -12.48 -15.12
N ILE A 109 -0.17 -11.49 -14.99
CA ILE A 109 0.16 -10.07 -15.09
C ILE A 109 0.43 -9.45 -13.70
N LEU A 110 -0.34 -9.85 -12.70
CA LEU A 110 -0.31 -9.39 -11.31
C LEU A 110 -0.08 -10.59 -10.37
N PRO A 111 1.18 -11.00 -10.13
CA PRO A 111 1.49 -12.22 -9.41
C PRO A 111 1.19 -12.16 -7.90
N SER A 112 1.03 -10.96 -7.33
CA SER A 112 0.69 -10.75 -5.92
C SER A 112 -0.56 -9.89 -5.75
N ALA A 113 -1.24 -10.08 -4.63
CA ALA A 113 -2.31 -9.20 -4.22
C ALA A 113 -1.70 -7.85 -3.86
N ASN A 114 -2.02 -6.83 -4.65
CA ASN A 114 -1.55 -5.48 -4.42
C ASN A 114 -2.73 -4.60 -4.02
N GLN A 115 -2.86 -4.32 -2.72
CA GLN A 115 -3.95 -3.50 -2.18
C GLN A 115 -3.80 -2.01 -2.55
N ASP A 116 -2.62 -1.57 -3.01
CA ASP A 116 -2.38 -0.20 -3.46
C ASP A 116 -2.79 -0.01 -4.95
N LEU A 117 -3.05 -1.10 -5.68
CA LEU A 117 -3.52 -1.05 -7.07
C LEU A 117 -5.05 -1.01 -7.12
N LEU A 118 -5.61 0.18 -6.91
CA LEU A 118 -7.01 0.45 -7.27
C LEU A 118 -7.10 0.68 -8.78
N ILE A 119 -7.53 -0.34 -9.51
CA ILE A 119 -7.74 -0.27 -10.95
C ILE A 119 -9.19 0.13 -11.22
N ASN A 120 -9.40 1.41 -11.55
CA ASN A 120 -10.71 1.95 -11.91
C ASN A 120 -10.92 2.06 -13.43
N ASN A 121 -9.88 1.83 -14.23
CA ASN A 121 -9.96 1.94 -15.68
C ASN A 121 -10.52 0.65 -16.30
N LYS A 122 -11.69 0.74 -16.95
CA LYS A 122 -12.37 -0.40 -17.57
C LYS A 122 -11.50 -1.17 -18.58
N TYR A 123 -10.66 -0.48 -19.36
CA TYR A 123 -9.82 -1.13 -20.38
C TYR A 123 -8.67 -1.92 -19.73
N VAL A 124 -8.16 -1.43 -18.59
CA VAL A 124 -7.17 -2.18 -17.80
C VAL A 124 -7.81 -3.43 -17.18
N ILE A 125 -9.02 -3.31 -16.65
CA ILE A 125 -9.76 -4.47 -16.11
C ILE A 125 -9.93 -5.53 -17.20
N TYR A 126 -10.36 -5.10 -18.39
CA TYR A 126 -10.51 -5.98 -19.53
C TYR A 126 -9.20 -6.67 -19.94
N LEU A 127 -8.09 -5.92 -20.02
CA LEU A 127 -6.76 -6.46 -20.30
C LEU A 127 -6.39 -7.60 -19.33
N LEU A 128 -6.59 -7.37 -18.03
CA LEU A 128 -6.23 -8.30 -16.97
C LEU A 128 -7.10 -9.56 -17.00
N THR A 129 -8.38 -9.41 -17.27
CA THR A 129 -9.38 -10.48 -17.17
C THR A 129 -9.61 -11.23 -18.49
N ASN A 130 -9.01 -10.77 -19.60
CA ASN A 130 -9.39 -11.18 -20.97
C ASN A 130 -10.85 -10.88 -21.31
N HIS A 131 -11.46 -9.92 -20.62
CA HIS A 131 -12.83 -9.51 -20.87
C HIS A 131 -12.89 -8.38 -21.89
N GLY A 132 -14.10 -8.04 -22.32
CA GLY A 132 -14.34 -6.86 -23.14
C GLY A 132 -14.88 -7.20 -24.52
N PRO A 133 -14.89 -6.22 -25.43
CA PRO A 133 -15.59 -6.33 -26.70
C PRO A 133 -14.74 -7.07 -27.75
N PHE A 134 -14.34 -8.30 -27.45
CA PHE A 134 -13.56 -9.16 -28.35
C PHE A 134 -14.38 -10.37 -28.78
N PRO A 135 -14.20 -10.86 -30.03
CA PRO A 135 -14.96 -12.00 -30.56
C PRO A 135 -14.94 -13.21 -29.64
N ALA A 136 -13.77 -13.60 -29.13
CA ALA A 136 -13.63 -14.78 -28.26
C ALA A 136 -14.41 -14.64 -26.95
N TYR A 137 -14.42 -13.45 -26.34
CA TYR A 137 -15.17 -13.19 -25.12
C TYR A 137 -16.67 -13.12 -25.39
N LEU A 138 -17.10 -12.37 -26.40
CA LEU A 138 -18.52 -12.21 -26.73
C LEU A 138 -19.15 -13.53 -27.19
N CYS A 139 -18.42 -14.37 -27.93
CA CYS A 139 -18.86 -15.70 -28.32
C CYS A 139 -19.08 -16.64 -27.13
N ARG A 140 -18.21 -16.55 -26.10
CA ARG A 140 -18.41 -17.27 -24.84
C ARG A 140 -19.73 -16.90 -24.15
N PHE A 141 -20.15 -15.64 -24.26
CA PHE A 141 -21.42 -15.14 -23.72
C PHE A 141 -22.61 -15.25 -24.67
N LYS A 142 -22.45 -15.95 -25.81
CA LYS A 142 -23.51 -16.15 -26.81
C LYS A 142 -24.05 -14.85 -27.42
N ILE A 143 -23.22 -13.80 -27.41
CA ILE A 143 -23.49 -12.51 -28.04
C ILE A 143 -23.03 -12.51 -29.51
N LEU A 144 -22.01 -13.31 -29.83
CA LEU A 144 -21.52 -13.56 -31.18
C LEU A 144 -21.48 -15.07 -31.46
N ASN A 145 -21.65 -15.45 -32.73
CA ASN A 145 -21.55 -16.84 -33.16
C ASN A 145 -20.12 -17.26 -33.49
N ASN A 146 -19.25 -16.32 -33.85
CA ASN A 146 -17.86 -16.56 -34.19
C ASN A 146 -16.92 -16.00 -33.10
N ARG A 147 -15.91 -16.80 -32.73
CA ARG A 147 -14.87 -16.45 -31.74
C ARG A 147 -13.61 -15.85 -32.35
N ASP A 148 -13.54 -15.80 -33.67
CA ASP A 148 -12.35 -15.40 -34.42
C ASP A 148 -12.43 -13.93 -34.86
N CYS A 149 -11.27 -13.33 -35.03
CA CYS A 149 -11.11 -12.01 -35.61
C CYS A 149 -11.40 -12.06 -37.11
N LEU A 150 -11.71 -10.91 -37.72
CA LEU A 150 -11.88 -10.78 -39.17
C LEU A 150 -10.63 -11.18 -39.98
N CYS A 151 -9.46 -11.25 -39.35
CA CYS A 151 -8.24 -11.74 -40.00
C CYS A 151 -8.08 -13.28 -39.92
N GLY A 152 -9.06 -14.01 -39.37
CA GLY A 152 -9.05 -15.46 -39.25
C GLY A 152 -8.37 -16.03 -38.01
N GLU A 153 -7.70 -15.19 -37.21
CA GLU A 153 -7.03 -15.60 -35.97
C GLU A 153 -7.97 -15.57 -34.76
N HIS A 154 -7.57 -16.23 -33.65
CA HIS A 154 -8.38 -16.23 -32.43
C HIS A 154 -8.57 -14.80 -31.88
N GLY A 155 -9.81 -14.34 -31.78
CA GLY A 155 -10.15 -12.96 -31.44
C GLY A 155 -10.08 -12.67 -29.95
N ASP A 156 -8.92 -12.85 -29.31
CA ASP A 156 -8.70 -12.56 -27.89
C ASP A 156 -7.91 -11.25 -27.67
N VAL A 157 -7.80 -10.79 -26.41
CA VAL A 157 -7.05 -9.56 -26.11
C VAL A 157 -5.61 -9.65 -26.61
N LYS A 158 -4.94 -10.81 -26.45
CA LYS A 158 -3.52 -10.94 -26.78
C LYS A 158 -3.29 -10.69 -28.27
N HIS A 159 -4.10 -11.30 -29.13
CA HIS A 159 -4.07 -11.10 -30.58
C HIS A 159 -4.19 -9.61 -30.94
N TYR A 160 -5.23 -8.94 -30.43
CA TYR A 160 -5.46 -7.52 -30.70
C TYR A 160 -4.33 -6.61 -30.19
N LEU A 161 -3.65 -6.99 -29.10
CA LEU A 161 -2.53 -6.22 -28.57
C LEU A 161 -1.24 -6.36 -29.37
N THR A 162 -0.97 -7.51 -29.97
CA THR A 162 0.39 -7.82 -30.45
C THR A 162 0.49 -8.21 -31.92
N SER A 163 -0.59 -8.65 -32.56
CA SER A 163 -0.49 -9.26 -33.89
C SER A 163 -1.66 -9.00 -34.83
N CYS A 164 -2.79 -8.46 -34.35
CA CYS A 164 -3.94 -8.16 -35.21
C CYS A 164 -3.59 -7.12 -36.27
N MET A 165 -3.80 -7.46 -37.55
CA MET A 165 -3.53 -6.54 -38.66
C MET A 165 -4.37 -5.26 -38.59
N TYR A 166 -5.58 -5.34 -38.04
CA TYR A 166 -6.46 -4.18 -37.90
C TYR A 166 -6.00 -3.22 -36.79
N ALA A 167 -5.32 -3.73 -35.76
CA ALA A 167 -4.84 -2.94 -34.63
C ALA A 167 -3.35 -2.57 -34.71
N LYS A 168 -2.73 -2.69 -35.90
CA LYS A 168 -1.28 -2.57 -36.11
C LYS A 168 -0.68 -1.27 -35.55
N ASP A 169 -1.37 -0.16 -35.72
CA ASP A 169 -0.89 1.16 -35.26
C ASP A 169 -0.94 1.33 -33.74
N TYR A 170 -1.64 0.44 -33.04
CA TYR A 170 -1.85 0.51 -31.60
C TYR A 170 -1.14 -0.60 -30.83
N HIS A 171 -0.44 -1.52 -31.52
CA HIS A 171 0.22 -2.67 -30.89
C HIS A 171 1.08 -2.26 -29.68
N LEU A 172 1.02 -3.11 -28.66
CA LEU A 172 1.70 -2.93 -27.39
C LEU A 172 2.74 -4.02 -27.21
N LEU A 173 3.93 -3.62 -26.79
CA LEU A 173 4.95 -4.56 -26.32
C LEU A 173 4.56 -5.01 -24.92
N LEU A 174 4.13 -6.27 -24.81
CA LEU A 174 3.93 -6.91 -23.51
C LEU A 174 5.30 -7.09 -22.82
N PRO A 175 5.36 -6.92 -21.49
CA PRO A 175 6.60 -7.06 -20.74
C PRO A 175 7.05 -8.51 -20.69
N THR A 176 8.37 -8.70 -20.58
CA THR A 176 8.96 -9.97 -20.17
C THR A 176 8.53 -10.33 -18.75
N VAL A 177 8.63 -11.62 -18.40
CA VAL A 177 8.20 -12.15 -17.10
C VAL A 177 8.78 -11.36 -15.93
N ASP A 178 10.07 -11.06 -15.99
CA ASP A 178 10.83 -10.39 -14.92
C ASP A 178 10.46 -8.91 -14.80
N ALA A 179 9.96 -8.29 -15.87
CA ALA A 179 9.54 -6.90 -15.85
C ALA A 179 8.09 -6.71 -15.36
N ARG A 180 7.24 -7.75 -15.35
CA ARG A 180 5.78 -7.63 -15.13
C ARG A 180 5.39 -6.90 -13.84
N THR A 181 6.05 -7.21 -12.73
CA THR A 181 5.73 -6.63 -11.41
C THR A 181 6.04 -5.13 -11.34
N HIS A 182 7.14 -4.69 -11.94
CA HIS A 182 7.51 -3.27 -12.00
C HIS A 182 6.76 -2.52 -13.12
N TRP A 183 6.45 -3.23 -14.21
CA TRP A 183 5.78 -2.72 -15.41
C TRP A 183 4.33 -2.31 -15.12
N THR A 184 3.55 -3.11 -14.39
CA THR A 184 2.12 -2.86 -14.15
C THR A 184 1.82 -1.55 -13.41
N ARG A 185 2.61 -1.18 -12.39
CA ARG A 185 2.34 0.02 -11.56
C ARG A 185 2.45 1.34 -12.34
N LYS A 186 3.46 1.46 -13.21
CA LYS A 186 3.74 2.72 -13.93
C LYS A 186 2.90 2.85 -15.20
N LEU A 187 2.59 1.74 -15.86
CA LEU A 187 1.84 1.77 -17.12
C LEU A 187 0.35 1.99 -16.95
N PHE A 188 -0.28 1.48 -15.89
CA PHE A 188 -1.68 1.81 -15.62
C PHE A 188 -1.92 3.29 -15.28
N LYS A 189 -0.85 4.05 -15.04
CA LYS A 189 -0.87 5.51 -14.88
C LYS A 189 -0.38 6.26 -16.11
N ASN A 190 0.10 5.57 -17.14
CA ASN A 190 0.62 6.19 -18.36
C ASN A 190 -0.52 6.47 -19.34
N CYS A 191 -0.81 7.76 -19.56
CA CYS A 191 -1.91 8.18 -20.44
C CYS A 191 -1.75 7.69 -21.89
N LEU A 192 -0.53 7.66 -22.44
CA LEU A 192 -0.30 7.16 -23.80
C LEU A 192 -0.63 5.67 -23.92
N PHE A 193 -0.22 4.88 -22.92
CA PHE A 193 -0.57 3.46 -22.86
C PHE A 193 -2.08 3.25 -22.75
N LEU A 194 -2.74 3.99 -21.85
CA LEU A 194 -4.19 3.90 -21.68
C LEU A 194 -4.95 4.32 -22.94
N ASN A 195 -4.47 5.32 -23.67
CA ASN A 195 -5.06 5.76 -24.92
C ASN A 195 -4.93 4.71 -26.02
N ARG A 196 -3.74 4.09 -26.17
CA ARG A 196 -3.56 2.97 -27.11
C ARG A 196 -4.45 1.79 -26.75
N LEU A 197 -4.51 1.43 -25.47
CA LEU A 197 -5.38 0.37 -24.98
C LEU A 197 -6.84 0.70 -25.30
N LYS A 198 -7.30 1.93 -25.02
CA LYS A 198 -8.64 2.39 -25.39
C LYS A 198 -8.93 2.23 -26.89
N SER A 199 -8.01 2.66 -27.76
CA SER A 199 -8.17 2.55 -29.22
C SER A 199 -8.35 1.11 -29.69
N ILE A 200 -7.53 0.18 -29.19
CA ILE A 200 -7.63 -1.25 -29.54
C ILE A 200 -9.02 -1.81 -29.18
N PHE A 201 -9.48 -1.46 -27.99
CA PHE A 201 -10.74 -1.93 -27.46
C PHE A 201 -11.96 -1.34 -28.18
N GLU A 202 -11.89 -0.07 -28.56
CA GLU A 202 -12.95 0.59 -29.34
C GLU A 202 -13.00 0.08 -30.78
N MET A 203 -11.85 -0.19 -31.38
CA MET A 203 -11.76 -0.84 -32.68
C MET A 203 -12.37 -2.25 -32.65
N SER A 204 -11.98 -3.07 -31.66
CA SER A 204 -12.53 -4.43 -31.53
C SER A 204 -14.05 -4.39 -31.33
N ARG A 205 -14.55 -3.44 -30.54
CA ARG A 205 -16.00 -3.21 -30.38
C ARG A 205 -16.68 -2.92 -31.69
N LYS A 206 -16.17 -1.95 -32.45
CA LYS A 206 -16.76 -1.57 -33.75
C LYS A 206 -16.86 -2.77 -34.68
N ILE A 207 -15.78 -3.56 -34.79
CA ILE A 207 -15.74 -4.80 -35.59
C ILE A 207 -16.82 -5.79 -35.13
N CYS A 208 -16.97 -5.99 -33.82
CA CYS A 208 -17.96 -6.90 -33.27
C CYS A 208 -19.39 -6.41 -33.53
N ASP A 209 -19.66 -5.12 -33.34
CA ASP A 209 -20.98 -4.52 -33.53
C ASP A 209 -21.43 -4.60 -35.00
N ASP A 210 -20.50 -4.36 -35.94
CA ASP A 210 -20.77 -4.47 -37.38
C ASP A 210 -21.05 -5.94 -37.78
N SER A 211 -20.38 -6.90 -37.13
CA SER A 211 -20.58 -8.33 -37.38
C SER A 211 -21.92 -8.88 -36.83
N GLN A 212 -22.61 -8.15 -35.96
CA GLN A 212 -23.95 -8.52 -35.47
C GLN A 212 -25.09 -8.07 -36.37
N ARG A 213 -24.81 -7.14 -37.29
CA ARG A 213 -25.82 -6.55 -38.19
C ARG A 213 -25.95 -7.30 -39.51
N LEU A 214 -25.14 -8.33 -39.72
CA LEU A 214 -25.12 -9.23 -40.86
C LEU A 214 -25.76 -10.57 -40.49
#